data_AF-A0A2J2HAJ3-F1
#
_entry.id   AF-A0A2J2HAJ3-F1
#
_cell.length_a   1.000
_cell.length_b   1.000
_cell.length_c   1.000
_cell.angle_alpha   90.00
_cell.angle_beta   90.00
_cell.angle_gamma   90.00
#
_symmetry.space_group_name_H-M   'P 1'
#
loop_
_entity.id
_entity.type
_entity.pdbx_description
1 polymer ?
#
loop_
_entity_poly.entity_id
_entity_poly.type
_entity_poly.pdbx_seq_one_letter_code
_entity_poly.pdbx_strand_id
1 'polypeptide(L)'
;MLCRAVAVELEVTRELSKLLYSVESAYLNIVREVVEYAVVNNVTGATQLQGLFYSRYRLEYRDLNSHLIIQAIASSANCEVIHGEEEEGLGEQALPRD
;
A
#
# COMPACT_ATOMS: atom_id res chain seq x y z
N MET A 1 -7.60 -40.17 -8.76
CA MET A 1 -6.38 -39.32 -8.77
C MET A 1 -6.69 -37.82 -8.70
N LEU A 2 -7.89 -37.36 -9.07
CA LEU A 2 -8.30 -35.94 -9.04
C LEU A 2 -8.29 -35.29 -7.65
N CYS A 3 -8.75 -35.98 -6.59
CA CYS A 3 -8.84 -35.37 -5.27
C CYS A 3 -7.49 -34.96 -4.68
N ARG A 4 -6.42 -35.68 -5.00
CA ARG A 4 -5.06 -35.32 -4.56
C ARG A 4 -4.53 -34.10 -5.30
N ALA A 5 -4.77 -34.01 -6.60
CA ALA A 5 -4.40 -32.83 -7.38
C ALA A 5 -5.16 -31.58 -6.89
N VAL A 6 -6.47 -31.68 -6.70
CA VAL A 6 -7.29 -30.56 -6.18
C VAL A 6 -6.83 -30.13 -4.77
N ALA A 7 -6.50 -31.08 -3.89
CA ALA A 7 -5.98 -30.74 -2.57
C ALA A 7 -4.62 -30.01 -2.62
N VAL A 8 -3.74 -30.40 -3.55
CA VAL A 8 -2.45 -29.73 -3.77
C VAL A 8 -2.66 -28.30 -4.27
N GLU A 9 -3.53 -28.09 -5.25
CA GLU A 9 -3.86 -26.74 -5.76
C GLU A 9 -4.44 -25.84 -4.66
N LEU A 10 -5.31 -26.37 -3.80
CA LEU A 10 -5.88 -25.61 -2.68
C LEU A 10 -4.84 -25.26 -1.60
N GLU A 11 -3.85 -26.12 -1.33
CA GLU A 11 -2.79 -25.78 -0.38
C GLU A 11 -1.80 -24.76 -0.99
N VAL A 12 -1.43 -24.90 -2.26
CA VAL A 12 -0.57 -23.92 -2.96
C VAL A 12 -1.20 -22.53 -2.99
N THR A 13 -2.49 -22.45 -3.32
CA THR A 13 -3.21 -21.16 -3.32
C THR A 13 -3.28 -20.56 -1.92
N ARG A 14 -3.48 -21.38 -0.88
CA ARG A 14 -3.48 -20.93 0.51
C ARG A 14 -2.10 -20.42 0.96
N GLU A 15 -1.02 -21.10 0.62
CA GLU A 15 0.35 -20.66 0.92
C GLU A 15 0.68 -19.35 0.20
N LEU A 16 0.28 -19.22 -1.07
CA LEU A 16 0.41 -17.98 -1.84
C LEU A 16 -0.37 -16.83 -1.19
N SER A 17 -1.62 -17.05 -0.76
CA SER A 17 -2.40 -16.02 -0.07
C SER A 17 -1.74 -15.56 1.23
N LYS A 18 -1.16 -16.48 2.02
CA LYS A 18 -0.41 -16.11 3.23
C LYS A 18 0.82 -15.28 2.91
N LEU A 19 1.55 -15.65 1.85
CA LEU A 19 2.72 -14.89 1.40
C LEU A 19 2.33 -13.48 0.96
N LEU A 20 1.28 -13.35 0.15
CA LEU A 20 0.76 -12.06 -0.30
C LEU A 20 0.33 -11.18 0.88
N TYR A 21 -0.40 -11.74 1.85
CA TYR A 21 -0.80 -11.02 3.06
C TYR A 21 0.41 -10.55 3.88
N SER A 22 1.45 -11.38 3.99
CA SER A 22 2.69 -10.99 4.67
C SER A 22 3.41 -9.85 3.94
N VAL A 23 3.45 -9.88 2.61
CA VAL A 23 4.04 -8.82 1.78
C VAL A 23 3.23 -7.53 1.89
N GLU A 24 1.90 -7.63 1.82
CA GLU A 24 0.98 -6.50 1.98
C GLU A 24 1.14 -5.83 3.34
N SER A 25 1.15 -6.62 4.42
CA SER A 25 1.36 -6.10 5.77
C SER A 25 2.70 -5.39 5.91
N ALA A 26 3.78 -5.92 5.33
CA ALA A 26 5.09 -5.27 5.34
C ALA A 26 5.08 -3.95 4.54
N TYR A 27 4.48 -3.95 3.35
CA TYR A 27 4.33 -2.76 2.52
C TYR A 27 3.57 -1.65 3.24
N LEU A 28 2.40 -1.96 3.81
CA LEU A 28 1.59 -0.99 4.54
C LEU A 28 2.29 -0.46 5.79
N ASN A 29 3.04 -1.31 6.50
CA ASN A 29 3.82 -0.87 7.66
C ASN A 29 4.90 0.14 7.26
N ILE A 30 5.63 -0.13 6.17
CA ILE A 30 6.63 0.79 5.61
C ILE A 30 5.99 2.13 5.26
N VAL A 31 4.89 2.11 4.50
CA VAL A 31 4.18 3.34 4.09
C VAL A 31 3.75 4.13 5.32
N ARG A 32 3.11 3.49 6.30
CA ARG A 32 2.63 4.15 7.51
C ARG A 32 3.76 4.87 8.25
N GLU A 33 4.87 4.19 8.51
CA GLU A 33 5.98 4.78 9.26
C GLU A 33 6.66 5.91 8.48
N VAL A 34 6.83 5.75 7.16
CA VAL A 34 7.44 6.80 6.33
C VAL A 34 6.52 8.02 6.22
N VAL A 35 5.21 7.84 6.09
CA VAL A 35 4.21 8.93 6.10
C VAL A 35 4.21 9.65 7.44
N GLU A 36 4.20 8.92 8.56
CA GLU A 36 4.24 9.52 9.90
C GLU A 36 5.50 10.36 10.07
N TYR A 37 6.66 9.85 9.66
CA TYR A 37 7.90 10.61 9.69
C TYR A 37 7.85 11.84 8.79
N ALA A 38 7.34 11.70 7.57
CA ALA A 38 7.23 12.78 6.60
C ALA A 38 6.36 13.93 7.14
N VAL A 39 5.23 13.60 7.79
CA VAL A 39 4.32 14.58 8.41
C VAL A 39 4.97 15.27 9.60
N VAL A 40 5.58 14.51 10.52
CA VAL A 40 6.21 15.07 11.74
C VAL A 40 7.40 15.98 11.40
N ASN A 41 8.15 15.66 10.34
CA ASN A 41 9.37 16.38 9.97
C ASN A 41 9.19 17.34 8.78
N ASN A 42 7.98 17.49 8.24
CA ASN A 42 7.66 18.28 7.04
C ASN A 42 8.54 17.92 5.82
N VAL A 43 8.81 16.63 5.62
CA VAL A 43 9.62 16.14 4.51
C VAL A 43 8.70 15.68 3.37
N THR A 44 8.71 16.40 2.26
CA THR A 44 7.92 16.07 1.05
C THR A 44 8.76 15.42 -0.05
N GLY A 45 10.08 15.34 0.13
CA GLY A 45 11.00 14.81 -0.89
C GLY A 45 11.13 13.29 -0.85
N ALA A 46 10.65 12.61 -1.88
CA ALA A 46 10.80 11.15 -2.04
C ALA A 46 12.28 10.69 -1.96
N THR A 47 13.19 11.43 -2.60
CA THR A 47 14.64 11.12 -2.57
C THR A 47 15.23 11.25 -1.17
N GLN A 48 14.74 12.22 -0.38
CA GLN A 48 15.19 12.43 1.00
C GLN A 48 14.72 11.29 1.90
N LEU A 49 13.45 10.90 1.79
CA LEU A 49 12.91 9.74 2.52
C LEU A 49 13.59 8.45 2.09
N GLN A 50 13.91 8.28 0.80
CA GLN A 50 14.64 7.11 0.33
C GLN A 50 16.04 7.02 0.94
N GLY A 51 16.78 8.12 1.02
CA GLY A 51 18.09 8.14 1.68
C GLY A 51 18.03 7.76 3.17
N LEU A 52 16.96 8.14 3.87
CA LEU A 52 16.77 7.87 5.29
C LEU A 52 16.31 6.42 5.57
N PHE A 53 15.34 5.94 4.80
CA PHE A 53 14.61 4.72 5.12
C PHE A 53 15.07 3.49 4.35
N TYR A 54 15.60 3.64 3.13
CA TYR A 54 15.92 2.50 2.26
C TYR A 54 16.91 1.54 2.92
N SER A 55 18.01 2.05 3.46
CA SER A 55 19.05 1.21 4.08
C SER A 55 18.52 0.42 5.28
N ARG A 56 17.62 1.02 6.07
CA ARG A 56 17.00 0.38 7.23
C ARG A 56 16.07 -0.76 6.81
N TYR A 57 15.15 -0.49 5.89
CA TYR A 57 14.20 -1.51 5.43
C TYR A 57 14.85 -2.62 4.59
N ARG A 58 15.97 -2.36 3.92
CA ARG A 58 16.75 -3.42 3.27
C ARG A 58 17.36 -4.41 4.25
N LEU A 59 17.67 -3.98 5.47
CA LEU A 59 18.18 -4.87 6.53
C LEU A 59 17.05 -5.62 7.24
N GLU A 60 15.94 -4.93 7.50
CA GLU A 60 14.78 -5.48 8.20
C GLU A 60 13.99 -6.48 7.33
N TYR A 61 13.77 -6.15 6.07
CA TYR A 61 13.02 -6.97 5.12
C TYR A 61 13.93 -7.52 4.03
N ARG A 62 14.85 -8.42 4.42
CA ARG A 62 15.85 -8.99 3.49
C ARG A 62 15.23 -9.76 2.32
N ASP A 63 14.13 -10.47 2.58
CA ASP A 63 13.42 -11.29 1.59
C ASP A 63 12.39 -10.50 0.78
N LEU A 64 12.12 -9.24 1.16
CA LEU A 64 11.21 -8.38 0.42
C LEU A 64 11.92 -7.77 -0.80
N ASN A 65 11.20 -7.69 -1.91
CA ASN A 65 11.71 -7.10 -3.14
C ASN A 65 12.09 -5.62 -2.90
N SER A 66 13.32 -5.24 -3.25
CA SER A 66 13.82 -3.87 -3.11
C SER A 66 12.95 -2.85 -3.84
N HIS A 67 12.35 -3.22 -4.97
CA HIS A 67 11.44 -2.34 -5.70
C HIS A 67 10.18 -2.01 -4.91
N LEU A 68 9.64 -2.95 -4.12
CA LEU A 68 8.48 -2.68 -3.28
C LEU A 68 8.81 -1.68 -2.16
N ILE A 69 10.00 -1.77 -1.58
CA ILE A 69 10.48 -0.81 -0.57
C ILE A 69 10.62 0.58 -1.19
N ILE A 70 11.22 0.68 -2.39
CA ILE A 70 11.38 1.96 -3.10
C ILE A 70 10.01 2.56 -3.44
N GLN A 71 9.07 1.75 -3.91
CA GLN A 71 7.71 2.18 -4.20
C GLN A 71 6.97 2.66 -2.95
N ALA A 72 7.03 1.91 -1.85
CA ALA A 72 6.38 2.30 -0.59
C ALA A 72 6.87 3.67 -0.10
N ILE A 73 8.18 3.90 -0.14
CA ILE A 73 8.78 5.18 0.27
C ILE A 73 8.35 6.31 -0.68
N ALA A 74 8.37 6.08 -1.99
CA ALA A 74 7.98 7.08 -2.98
C ALA A 74 6.49 7.45 -2.87
N SER A 75 5.62 6.46 -2.70
CA SER A 75 4.19 6.66 -2.48
C SER A 75 3.92 7.47 -1.21
N SER A 76 4.71 7.27 -0.16
CA SER A 76 4.57 8.02 1.10
C SER A 76 4.84 9.53 0.95
N ALA A 77 5.75 9.91 0.05
CA ALA A 77 6.02 11.31 -0.28
C ALA A 77 4.88 11.96 -1.08
N ASN A 78 4.15 11.14 -1.85
CA ASN A 78 3.05 11.56 -2.72
C ASN A 78 1.69 11.11 -2.17
N CYS A 79 1.58 10.87 -0.86
CA CYS A 79 0.29 10.68 -0.21
C CYS A 79 -0.48 12.00 -0.25
N GLU A 80 -1.05 12.32 -1.42
CA GLU A 80 -2.30 13.03 -1.46
C GLU A 80 -3.29 12.19 -0.65
N VAL A 81 -3.75 12.75 0.46
CA VAL A 81 -4.86 12.22 1.22
C VAL A 81 -5.99 11.99 0.21
N ILE A 82 -6.31 10.73 -0.08
CA ILE A 82 -7.51 10.38 -0.83
C ILE A 82 -8.66 10.75 0.11
N HIS A 83 -9.09 12.02 0.06
CA HIS A 83 -10.35 12.44 0.65
C HIS A 83 -11.41 11.63 -0.07
N GLY A 84 -12.16 10.85 0.71
CA GLY A 84 -13.29 10.09 0.21
C GLY A 84 -14.20 11.02 -0.58
N GLU A 85 -14.44 10.65 -1.83
CA GLU A 85 -15.55 11.20 -2.60
C GLU A 85 -16.82 10.80 -1.86
N GLU A 86 -17.33 11.71 -1.02
CA GLU A 86 -18.70 11.68 -0.55
C GLU A 86 -19.59 11.80 -1.78
N GLU A 87 -20.39 10.75 -2.01
CA GLU A 87 -21.52 10.72 -2.93
C GLU A 87 -22.47 11.89 -2.59
N GLU A 88 -22.27 13.04 -3.22
CA GLU A 88 -23.16 14.18 -3.13
C GLU A 88 -24.42 13.88 -3.95
N GLY A 89 -25.52 13.72 -3.22
CA GLY A 89 -26.79 13.21 -3.72
C GLY A 89 -27.36 13.99 -4.90
N LEU A 90 -27.93 13.24 -5.83
CA LEU A 90 -28.84 13.73 -6.87
C LEU A 90 -30.09 14.34 -6.22
N GLY A 91 -30.02 15.65 -5.96
CA GLY A 91 -31.05 16.41 -5.27
C GLY A 91 -31.32 17.77 -5.88
N GLU A 92 -31.37 17.91 -7.21
CA GLU A 92 -31.89 19.13 -7.83
C GLU A 92 -32.55 18.82 -9.20
N GLN A 93 -33.80 18.35 -9.14
CA GLN A 93 -34.71 18.53 -10.27
C GLN A 93 -35.13 20.00 -10.30
N ALA A 94 -34.51 20.75 -11.20
CA ALA A 94 -34.92 22.08 -11.59
C ALA A 94 -36.35 22.04 -12.16
N LEU A 95 -37.31 22.68 -11.48
CA LEU A 95 -38.57 23.10 -12.08
C LEU A 95 -38.29 24.34 -12.96
N PRO A 96 -38.66 24.36 -14.25
CA PRO A 96 -38.64 25.59 -15.02
C PRO A 96 -39.81 26.47 -14.57
N ARG A 97 -39.51 27.74 -14.27
CA ARG A 97 -40.49 28.82 -14.31
C ARG A 97 -40.65 29.23 -15.78
N ASP A 98 -41.81 28.91 -16.35
CA ASP A 98 -42.74 29.84 -17.04
C ASP A 98 -43.94 29.07 -17.62
#